data_AF-A0A7I4CMM8-F1
#
_entry.id   AF-A0A7I4CMM8-F1
#
_cell.length_a   1.000
_cell.length_b   1.000
_cell.length_c   1.000
_cell.angle_alpha   90.00
_cell.angle_beta   90.00
_cell.angle_gamma   90.00
#
_symmetry.space_group_name_H-M   'P 1'
#
loop_
_entity.id
_entity.type
_entity.pdbx_description
1 polymer ?
#
loop_
_entity_poly.entity_id
_entity_poly.type
_entity_poly.pdbx_seq_one_letter_code
_entity_poly.pdbx_strand_id
1 'polypeptide(L)'
;MGKKSKSKTSRKGKREWRKNISTEDVDAFVEQTALVERSGGALEEVPSEELFFVDTSKDIKVARKVDKHRAKVLHADSILESNSLIPVLKEPGHTNKKRKDRDHAKPMAKELEPAPVPKHVPDHGLTEEDMFFLDVAKEDDDEEEDARSDDGAVVTQPKGKKFKKLTRADINRKARRKEVLKADAERIRIQKLKRDIQKLPEITESIKEEDQEQESRRIRRKVSREEKRALGPARLGRHKFKPEPKQVLLSSEVSGSLRKLKAYPVLIRDRFKSLQRRGVLEPRVPVARKEKKKWVEIKQGTRGDKEREMHYATLAEKEARKQGLAVLPL
;
A
#
# COMPACT_ATOMS: atom_id res chain seq x y z
N MET A 1 45.64 43.15 -36.09
CA MET A 1 44.62 43.93 -35.35
C MET A 1 45.27 44.56 -34.12
N GLY A 2 45.64 45.84 -34.20
CA GLY A 2 46.43 46.50 -33.15
C GLY A 2 45.65 46.73 -31.86
N LYS A 3 46.26 46.44 -30.71
CA LYS A 3 45.73 46.80 -29.39
C LYS A 3 45.68 48.33 -29.29
N LYS A 4 44.49 48.93 -29.35
CA LYS A 4 44.31 50.35 -29.08
C LYS A 4 44.76 50.61 -27.63
N SER A 5 45.88 51.31 -27.45
CA SER A 5 46.31 51.77 -26.13
C SER A 5 45.25 52.72 -25.57
N LYS A 6 44.71 52.43 -24.38
CA LYS A 6 43.75 53.32 -23.69
C LYS A 6 44.38 54.71 -23.58
N SER A 7 43.65 55.75 -23.99
CA SER A 7 44.12 57.13 -23.89
C SER A 7 44.41 57.45 -22.42
N LYS A 8 45.60 58.02 -22.13
CA LYS A 8 45.96 58.43 -20.77
C LYS A 8 45.06 59.59 -20.38
N THR A 9 44.05 59.34 -19.55
CA THR A 9 43.23 60.39 -18.96
C THR A 9 44.08 61.21 -17.99
N SER A 10 43.88 62.54 -17.96
CA SER A 10 44.65 63.44 -17.09
C SER A 10 44.48 63.00 -15.62
N ARG A 11 45.52 63.18 -14.81
CA ARG A 11 45.46 62.93 -13.35
C ARG A 11 45.85 64.17 -12.56
N LYS A 12 45.78 65.35 -13.21
CA LYS A 12 46.19 66.62 -12.59
C LYS A 12 45.07 67.12 -11.68
N GLY A 13 45.30 67.00 -10.37
CA GLY A 13 44.40 67.49 -9.33
C GLY A 13 43.58 66.38 -8.67
N LYS A 14 43.17 66.63 -7.42
CA LYS A 14 42.54 65.64 -6.54
C LYS A 14 41.23 65.08 -7.09
N ARG A 15 40.44 65.92 -7.77
CA ARG A 15 39.13 65.51 -8.34
C ARG A 15 39.30 64.53 -9.50
N GLU A 16 40.33 64.72 -10.31
CA GLU A 16 40.60 63.89 -11.47
C GLU A 16 41.30 62.58 -11.06
N TRP A 17 42.14 62.62 -10.04
CA TRP A 17 42.77 61.43 -9.44
C TRP A 17 41.72 60.43 -8.93
N ARG A 18 40.66 60.92 -8.27
CA ARG A 18 39.55 60.08 -7.81
C ARG A 18 38.72 59.45 -8.91
N LYS A 19 38.61 60.11 -10.07
CA LYS A 19 37.78 59.62 -11.20
C LYS A 19 38.51 58.61 -12.08
N ASN A 20 39.84 58.74 -12.17
CA ASN A 20 40.65 57.99 -13.13
C ASN A 20 41.54 56.91 -12.48
N ILE A 21 41.38 56.66 -11.18
CA ILE A 21 41.92 55.47 -10.51
C ILE A 21 40.80 54.44 -10.48
N SER A 22 41.04 53.28 -11.07
CA SER A 22 40.11 52.17 -10.96
C SER A 22 40.18 51.60 -9.54
N THR A 23 39.04 51.40 -8.91
CA THR A 23 38.88 50.63 -7.66
C THR A 23 38.38 49.22 -7.93
N GLU A 24 38.27 48.82 -9.21
CA GLU A 24 37.66 47.55 -9.62
C GLU A 24 38.37 46.34 -9.01
N ASP A 25 39.69 46.44 -8.75
CA ASP A 25 40.48 45.40 -8.10
C ASP A 25 40.13 45.26 -6.60
N VAL A 26 39.97 46.39 -5.91
CA VAL A 26 39.55 46.43 -4.51
C VAL A 26 38.10 45.95 -4.39
N ASP A 27 37.22 46.42 -5.27
CA ASP A 27 35.81 46.05 -5.28
C ASP A 27 35.64 44.55 -5.58
N ALA A 28 36.37 44.01 -6.56
CA ALA A 28 36.36 42.57 -6.86
C ALA A 28 36.90 41.72 -5.70
N PHE A 29 37.93 42.20 -4.99
CA PHE A 29 38.45 41.52 -3.81
C PHE A 29 37.38 41.46 -2.69
N VAL A 30 36.69 42.57 -2.41
CA VAL A 30 35.63 42.64 -1.40
C VAL A 30 34.43 41.76 -1.77
N GLU A 31 34.07 41.72 -3.05
CA GLU A 31 33.01 40.82 -3.54
C GLU A 31 33.38 39.35 -3.40
N GLN A 32 34.62 38.99 -3.71
CA GLN A 32 35.11 37.61 -3.54
C GLN A 32 35.17 37.21 -2.07
N THR A 33 35.65 38.07 -1.18
CA THR A 33 35.65 37.78 0.27
C THR A 33 34.23 37.60 0.80
N ALA A 34 33.29 38.47 0.41
CA ALA A 34 31.90 38.35 0.82
C ALA A 34 31.21 37.09 0.26
N LEU A 35 31.60 36.65 -0.94
CA LEU A 35 31.13 35.40 -1.53
C LEU A 35 31.64 34.20 -0.74
N VAL A 36 32.93 34.17 -0.40
CA VAL A 36 33.57 33.11 0.38
C VAL A 36 32.93 33.00 1.77
N GLU A 37 32.70 34.12 2.45
CA GLU A 37 31.99 34.16 3.74
C GLU A 37 30.56 33.60 3.62
N ARG A 38 29.83 33.98 2.56
CA ARG A 38 28.47 33.49 2.33
C ARG A 38 28.44 32.00 1.98
N SER A 39 29.46 31.48 1.30
CA SER A 39 29.57 30.05 0.96
C SER A 39 30.05 29.17 2.11
N GLY A 40 30.33 29.74 3.29
CA GLY A 40 30.71 28.99 4.48
C GLY A 40 32.20 29.05 4.84
N GLY A 41 32.93 30.04 4.34
CA GLY A 41 34.35 30.26 4.63
C GLY A 41 35.29 29.63 3.60
N ALA A 42 36.59 29.92 3.72
CA ALA A 42 37.61 29.34 2.86
C ALA A 42 37.83 27.87 3.26
N LEU A 43 37.83 26.97 2.27
CA LEU A 43 38.03 25.54 2.49
C LEU A 43 39.39 25.22 3.14
N GLU A 44 40.38 26.09 2.95
CA GLU A 44 41.73 25.98 3.51
C GLU A 44 41.78 26.22 5.03
N GLU A 45 40.81 26.96 5.58
CA GLU A 45 40.74 27.26 7.02
C GLU A 45 40.04 26.14 7.81
N VAL A 46 39.25 25.30 7.14
CA VAL A 46 38.53 24.19 7.79
C VAL A 46 39.48 23.01 8.00
N PRO A 47 39.63 22.49 9.23
CA PRO A 47 40.49 21.34 9.49
C PRO A 47 40.01 20.11 8.70
N SER A 48 40.96 19.37 8.12
CA SER A 48 40.65 18.27 7.20
C SER A 48 39.81 17.14 7.81
N GLU A 49 39.81 17.01 9.14
CA GLU A 49 39.00 16.05 9.89
C GLU A 49 37.50 16.40 9.88
N GLU A 50 37.15 17.67 9.71
CA GLU A 50 35.76 18.15 9.70
C GLU A 50 35.17 18.17 8.28
N LEU A 51 36.02 18.07 7.25
CA LEU A 51 35.61 17.97 5.85
C LEU A 51 34.86 16.66 5.55
N PHE A 52 35.16 15.58 6.28
CA PHE A 52 34.61 14.26 6.02
C PHE A 52 34.10 13.60 7.29
N PHE A 53 32.79 13.43 7.39
CA PHE A 53 32.17 12.59 8.41
C PHE A 53 32.00 11.17 7.86
N VAL A 54 32.64 10.19 8.51
CA VAL A 54 32.40 8.77 8.23
C VAL A 54 31.10 8.37 8.94
N ASP A 55 30.00 8.35 8.19
CA ASP A 55 28.70 7.92 8.71
C ASP A 55 28.71 6.40 8.97
N THR A 56 28.98 6.01 10.21
CA THR A 56 28.87 4.62 10.68
C THR A 56 27.46 4.25 11.12
N SER A 57 26.45 5.10 10.88
CA SER A 57 25.08 4.77 11.25
C SER A 57 24.55 3.64 10.36
N LYS A 58 24.44 2.44 10.93
CA LYS A 58 23.69 1.34 10.30
C LYS A 58 22.24 1.81 10.22
N ASP A 59 21.74 2.05 9.01
CA ASP A 59 20.42 2.59 8.74
C ASP A 59 19.28 1.83 9.47
N ILE A 60 18.93 2.29 10.67
CA ILE A 60 17.90 1.70 11.55
C ILE A 60 16.51 1.72 10.87
N LYS A 61 16.31 2.56 9.86
CA LYS A 61 15.02 2.75 9.18
C LYS A 61 14.68 1.61 8.22
N VAL A 62 15.67 0.99 7.57
CA VAL A 62 15.44 -0.16 6.68
C VAL A 62 15.16 -1.41 7.50
N ALA A 63 15.97 -1.67 8.54
CA ALA A 63 15.76 -2.78 9.48
C ALA A 63 14.37 -2.70 10.15
N ARG A 64 13.94 -1.53 10.65
CA ARG A 64 12.60 -1.35 11.24
C ARG A 64 11.45 -1.56 10.25
N LYS A 65 11.66 -1.37 8.95
CA LYS A 65 10.65 -1.64 7.91
C LYS A 65 10.56 -3.13 7.62
N VAL A 66 11.72 -3.80 7.52
CA VAL A 66 11.81 -5.26 7.36
C VAL A 66 11.21 -5.99 8.56
N ASP A 67 11.51 -5.55 9.79
CA ASP A 67 10.98 -6.16 11.02
C ASP A 67 9.49 -5.87 11.26
N LYS A 68 8.94 -4.77 10.71
CA LYS A 68 7.50 -4.47 10.78
C LYS A 68 6.66 -5.34 9.86
N HIS A 69 7.24 -5.77 8.73
CA HIS A 69 6.55 -6.60 7.74
C HIS A 69 6.81 -8.10 7.94
N ARG A 70 7.78 -8.49 8.77
CA ARG A 70 7.88 -9.86 9.26
C ARG A 70 6.83 -10.10 10.34
N ALA A 71 5.99 -11.12 10.12
CA ALA A 71 5.15 -11.66 11.19
C ALA A 71 6.07 -12.12 12.33
N LYS A 72 5.72 -11.79 13.59
CA LYS A 72 6.45 -12.25 14.77
C LYS A 72 6.12 -13.73 15.00
N VAL A 73 6.77 -14.58 14.23
CA VAL A 73 6.71 -16.04 14.36
C VAL A 73 7.69 -16.46 15.46
N LEU A 74 7.34 -17.42 16.30
CA LEU A 74 8.24 -17.95 17.32
C LEU A 74 9.49 -18.54 16.64
N HIS A 75 10.64 -18.51 17.31
CA HIS A 75 11.89 -19.02 16.71
C HIS A 75 11.78 -20.49 16.30
N ALA A 76 11.11 -21.31 17.10
CA ALA A 76 10.82 -22.71 16.77
C ALA A 76 9.98 -22.85 15.49
N ASP A 77 8.94 -22.03 15.36
CA ASP A 77 8.06 -22.05 14.18
C ASP A 77 8.77 -21.50 12.94
N SER A 78 9.65 -20.50 13.10
CA SER A 78 10.47 -19.93 12.01
C SER A 78 11.52 -20.91 11.47
N ILE A 79 12.00 -21.85 12.29
CA ILE A 79 12.91 -22.92 11.87
C ILE A 79 12.15 -23.99 11.07
N LEU A 80 10.86 -24.18 11.39
CA LEU A 80 9.98 -25.14 10.72
C LEU A 80 9.36 -24.59 9.43
N GLU A 81 9.34 -23.27 9.23
CA GLU A 81 8.92 -22.62 7.99
C GLU A 81 9.95 -22.85 6.86
N SER A 82 9.48 -23.35 5.71
CA SER A 82 10.30 -23.59 4.52
C SER A 82 10.68 -22.28 3.82
N ASN A 83 11.77 -21.64 4.27
CA ASN A 83 12.30 -20.38 3.75
C ASN A 83 13.15 -20.53 2.48
N SER A 84 12.85 -21.49 1.61
CA SER A 84 13.56 -21.62 0.33
C SER A 84 13.12 -20.50 -0.62
N LEU A 85 14.08 -19.78 -1.18
CA LEU A 85 13.85 -18.71 -2.16
C LEU A 85 13.19 -19.21 -3.47
N ILE A 86 13.21 -20.53 -3.67
CA ILE A 86 12.57 -21.21 -4.79
C ILE A 86 11.15 -21.60 -4.35
N PRO A 87 10.10 -21.14 -5.07
CA PRO A 87 8.73 -21.54 -4.77
C PRO A 87 8.60 -23.05 -4.98
N VAL A 88 8.08 -23.75 -3.95
CA VAL A 88 7.80 -25.18 -4.03
C VAL A 88 6.82 -25.43 -5.17
N LEU A 89 7.18 -26.35 -6.06
CA LEU A 89 6.33 -26.77 -7.18
C LEU A 89 5.01 -27.33 -6.63
N LYS A 90 3.91 -26.60 -6.81
CA LYS A 90 2.57 -27.07 -6.43
C LYS A 90 2.12 -28.14 -7.41
N GLU A 91 2.13 -29.39 -6.97
CA GLU A 91 1.43 -30.50 -7.62
C GLU A 91 -0.07 -30.15 -7.76
N PRO A 92 -0.71 -30.40 -8.92
CA PRO A 92 -2.14 -30.24 -9.09
C PRO A 92 -2.87 -31.40 -8.38
N GLY A 93 -3.15 -31.25 -7.09
CA GLY A 93 -3.78 -32.29 -6.27
C GLY A 93 -4.81 -31.77 -5.27
N HIS A 94 -6.10 -31.92 -5.64
CA HIS A 94 -7.31 -32.08 -4.82
C HIS A 94 -7.40 -31.34 -3.47
N THR A 95 -8.13 -30.21 -3.44
CA THR A 95 -8.45 -29.52 -2.19
C THR A 95 -9.59 -30.22 -1.44
N ASN A 96 -9.28 -30.90 -0.34
CA ASN A 96 -10.29 -31.30 0.65
C ASN A 96 -10.49 -30.15 1.64
N LYS A 97 -11.42 -29.24 1.33
CA LYS A 97 -11.71 -28.06 2.14
C LYS A 97 -12.74 -28.44 3.21
N LYS A 98 -12.27 -28.69 4.44
CA LYS A 98 -13.16 -28.79 5.61
C LYS A 98 -13.92 -27.47 5.77
N ARG A 99 -15.24 -27.61 5.87
CA ARG A 99 -16.22 -26.53 6.00
C ARG A 99 -16.05 -25.84 7.36
N LYS A 100 -16.09 -24.50 7.35
CA LYS A 100 -16.39 -23.71 8.54
C LYS A 100 -17.77 -23.11 8.31
N ASP A 101 -18.76 -23.73 8.93
CA ASP A 101 -20.11 -23.20 8.98
C ASP A 101 -20.09 -21.89 9.77
N ARG A 102 -20.66 -20.82 9.21
CA ARG A 102 -21.98 -20.32 9.59
C ARG A 102 -22.19 -18.88 9.14
N ASP A 103 -23.45 -18.65 8.80
CA ASP A 103 -24.15 -17.39 8.67
C ASP A 103 -23.73 -16.60 7.44
N HIS A 104 -24.46 -16.76 6.33
CA HIS A 104 -24.95 -15.74 5.39
C HIS A 104 -25.94 -16.45 4.44
N ALA A 105 -27.08 -16.88 5.00
CA ALA A 105 -28.21 -17.35 4.22
C ALA A 105 -29.02 -16.13 3.76
N LYS A 106 -28.92 -15.79 2.47
CA LYS A 106 -29.97 -15.17 1.63
C LYS A 106 -29.62 -15.39 0.15
N PRO A 107 -30.62 -15.55 -0.74
CA PRO A 107 -30.63 -16.62 -1.72
C PRO A 107 -29.96 -16.26 -3.05
N MET A 108 -28.89 -16.99 -3.39
CA MET A 108 -28.22 -16.98 -4.71
C MET A 108 -28.92 -17.96 -5.68
N ALA A 109 -30.25 -18.05 -5.63
CA ALA A 109 -31.02 -18.97 -6.48
C ALA A 109 -31.38 -18.35 -7.84
N LYS A 110 -31.07 -17.07 -8.07
CA LYS A 110 -31.40 -16.33 -9.31
C LYS A 110 -30.23 -16.21 -10.29
N GLU A 111 -29.05 -16.72 -9.93
CA GLU A 111 -27.81 -16.62 -10.75
C GLU A 111 -27.37 -17.98 -11.34
N LEU A 112 -28.15 -19.04 -11.14
CA LEU A 112 -27.88 -20.41 -11.62
C LEU A 112 -28.77 -20.85 -12.79
N GLU A 113 -29.35 -19.91 -13.54
CA GLU A 113 -29.95 -20.23 -14.83
C GLU A 113 -28.88 -20.09 -15.93
N PRO A 114 -28.70 -21.10 -16.81
CA PRO A 114 -27.78 -21.00 -17.94
C PRO A 114 -28.26 -19.89 -18.88
N ALA A 115 -27.36 -18.97 -19.25
CA ALA A 115 -27.68 -17.89 -20.19
C ALA A 115 -28.24 -18.46 -21.51
N PRO A 116 -29.32 -17.88 -22.06
CA PRO A 116 -29.95 -18.39 -23.28
C PRO A 116 -29.00 -18.26 -24.48
N VAL A 117 -28.88 -19.33 -25.25
CA VAL A 117 -28.06 -19.40 -26.46
C VAL A 117 -28.53 -18.34 -27.47
N PRO A 118 -27.64 -17.49 -28.03
CA PRO A 118 -28.01 -16.50 -29.04
C PRO A 118 -28.59 -17.17 -30.29
N LYS A 119 -29.77 -16.73 -30.74
CA LYS A 119 -30.49 -17.30 -31.91
C LYS A 119 -29.88 -16.92 -33.26
N HIS A 120 -28.92 -16.01 -33.31
CA HIS A 120 -28.30 -15.61 -34.56
C HIS A 120 -26.80 -15.44 -34.37
N VAL A 121 -26.04 -16.34 -35.00
CA VAL A 121 -24.60 -16.22 -35.18
C VAL A 121 -24.42 -15.44 -36.49
N PRO A 122 -23.74 -14.28 -36.51
CA PRO A 122 -23.45 -13.58 -37.75
C PRO A 122 -22.56 -14.46 -38.63
N ASP A 123 -22.95 -14.58 -39.89
CA ASP A 123 -22.33 -15.39 -40.92
C ASP A 123 -20.92 -14.85 -41.25
N HIS A 124 -19.93 -15.24 -40.45
CA HIS A 124 -18.53 -15.13 -40.86
C HIS A 124 -18.27 -16.30 -41.80
N GLY A 125 -18.26 -16.00 -43.10
CA GLY A 125 -17.99 -16.96 -44.16
C GLY A 125 -16.78 -17.82 -43.80
N LEU A 126 -17.04 -19.11 -43.62
CA LEU A 126 -16.05 -20.14 -43.36
C LEU A 126 -15.04 -20.11 -44.50
N THR A 127 -13.80 -19.74 -44.20
CA THR A 127 -12.71 -19.81 -45.17
C THR A 127 -12.46 -21.27 -45.55
N GLU A 128 -12.00 -21.53 -46.78
CA GLU A 128 -11.74 -22.86 -47.34
C GLU A 128 -10.90 -23.78 -46.42
N GLU A 129 -10.15 -23.20 -45.48
CA GLU A 129 -9.39 -23.90 -44.44
C GLU A 129 -10.25 -24.61 -43.38
N ASP A 130 -11.46 -24.12 -43.09
CA ASP A 130 -12.38 -24.73 -42.11
C ASP A 130 -13.18 -25.90 -42.71
N MET A 131 -13.36 -25.89 -44.04
CA MET A 131 -14.05 -26.97 -44.77
C MET A 131 -13.19 -28.25 -44.83
N PHE A 132 -11.86 -28.10 -44.77
CA PHE A 132 -10.91 -29.21 -44.81
C PHE A 132 -10.79 -30.00 -43.48
N PHE A 133 -11.37 -29.50 -42.38
CA PHE A 133 -11.38 -30.18 -41.08
C PHE A 133 -12.59 -31.13 -40.87
N LEU A 134 -13.58 -31.11 -41.77
CA LEU A 134 -14.81 -31.91 -41.63
C LEU A 134 -14.79 -33.23 -42.43
N ASP A 135 -14.00 -33.34 -43.49
CA ASP A 135 -13.97 -34.52 -44.39
C ASP A 135 -13.10 -35.69 -43.91
N VAL A 136 -12.32 -35.53 -42.84
CA VAL A 136 -11.45 -36.60 -42.32
C VAL A 136 -12.16 -37.54 -41.32
N ALA A 137 -13.44 -37.29 -41.01
CA ALA A 137 -14.18 -38.03 -39.98
C ALA A 137 -15.37 -38.86 -40.52
N LYS A 138 -15.51 -39.04 -41.85
CA LYS A 138 -16.70 -39.64 -42.48
C LYS A 138 -16.45 -40.85 -43.39
N GLU A 139 -15.27 -41.47 -43.36
CA GLU A 139 -15.04 -42.76 -44.03
C GLU A 139 -14.72 -43.81 -42.97
N ASP A 140 -15.75 -44.57 -42.60
CA ASP A 140 -15.73 -46.01 -42.25
C ASP A 140 -17.07 -46.35 -41.58
N ASP A 141 -18.13 -46.49 -42.38
CA ASP A 141 -19.35 -47.20 -42.00
C ASP A 141 -20.05 -47.69 -43.28
N ASP A 142 -19.74 -48.92 -43.69
CA ASP A 142 -20.57 -49.71 -44.61
C ASP A 142 -20.82 -51.09 -43.94
N GLU A 143 -22.07 -51.25 -43.51
CA GLU A 143 -22.95 -52.43 -43.52
C GLU A 143 -22.46 -53.79 -42.94
N GLU A 144 -23.17 -54.28 -41.91
CA GLU A 144 -24.17 -55.36 -42.13
C GLU A 144 -25.18 -55.46 -40.96
N GLU A 145 -26.44 -55.66 -41.34
CA GLU A 145 -27.59 -56.01 -40.50
C GLU A 145 -27.40 -57.39 -39.82
N ASP A 146 -27.96 -57.59 -38.62
CA ASP A 146 -29.25 -58.28 -38.43
C ASP A 146 -29.43 -58.96 -37.05
N ALA A 147 -30.69 -59.06 -36.64
CA ALA A 147 -31.28 -59.99 -35.66
C ALA A 147 -31.15 -59.80 -34.12
N ARG A 148 -32.21 -59.16 -33.58
CA ARG A 148 -33.14 -59.62 -32.51
C ARG A 148 -32.69 -59.85 -31.04
N SER A 149 -33.63 -59.41 -30.20
CA SER A 149 -34.10 -59.94 -28.90
C SER A 149 -33.35 -59.62 -27.59
N ASP A 150 -34.06 -58.79 -26.81
CA ASP A 150 -34.54 -59.07 -25.44
C ASP A 150 -33.72 -58.64 -24.21
N ASP A 151 -34.52 -58.19 -23.24
CA ASP A 151 -34.32 -57.59 -21.92
C ASP A 151 -32.99 -57.72 -21.17
N GLY A 152 -32.56 -56.59 -20.59
CA GLY A 152 -31.62 -56.58 -19.46
C GLY A 152 -30.70 -55.37 -19.40
N ALA A 153 -31.07 -54.35 -18.61
CA ALA A 153 -30.22 -53.21 -18.31
C ALA A 153 -28.94 -53.62 -17.55
N VAL A 154 -27.84 -53.81 -18.29
CA VAL A 154 -26.48 -53.93 -17.75
C VAL A 154 -25.75 -52.60 -17.96
N VAL A 155 -25.35 -51.98 -16.85
CA VAL A 155 -24.50 -50.78 -16.81
C VAL A 155 -23.17 -51.11 -17.51
N THR A 156 -23.00 -50.64 -18.75
CA THR A 156 -21.73 -50.74 -19.46
C THR A 156 -20.83 -49.57 -19.08
N GLN A 157 -19.71 -49.88 -18.43
CA GLN A 157 -18.65 -48.91 -18.15
C GLN A 157 -18.05 -48.39 -19.47
N PRO A 158 -17.73 -47.09 -19.61
CA PRO A 158 -17.16 -46.56 -20.84
C PRO A 158 -15.78 -47.18 -21.10
N LYS A 159 -15.65 -47.94 -22.19
CA LYS A 159 -14.36 -48.49 -22.62
C LYS A 159 -13.39 -47.35 -22.91
N GLY A 160 -12.23 -47.37 -22.24
CA GLY A 160 -11.18 -46.36 -22.42
C GLY A 160 -10.73 -46.27 -23.88
N LYS A 161 -10.76 -45.06 -24.45
CA LYS A 161 -10.25 -44.78 -25.80
C LYS A 161 -8.77 -45.17 -25.87
N LYS A 162 -8.42 -46.12 -26.75
CA LYS A 162 -7.02 -46.49 -27.01
C LYS A 162 -6.32 -45.30 -27.69
N PHE A 163 -5.34 -44.70 -27.02
CA PHE A 163 -4.53 -43.64 -27.60
C PHE A 163 -3.69 -44.21 -28.77
N LYS A 164 -3.96 -43.76 -30.00
CA LYS A 164 -3.11 -44.05 -31.16
C LYS A 164 -1.72 -43.45 -30.88
N LYS A 165 -0.65 -44.25 -30.97
CA LYS A 165 0.73 -43.76 -30.80
C LYS A 165 1.04 -42.78 -31.94
N LEU A 166 1.49 -41.57 -31.62
CA LEU A 166 1.86 -40.58 -32.63
C LEU A 166 3.00 -41.12 -33.50
N THR A 167 2.87 -40.92 -34.82
CA THR A 167 3.92 -41.29 -35.75
C THR A 167 5.08 -40.29 -35.69
N ARG A 168 6.25 -40.67 -36.20
CA ARG A 168 7.43 -39.79 -36.24
C ARG A 168 7.20 -38.52 -37.08
N ALA A 169 6.31 -38.60 -38.09
CA ALA A 169 5.88 -37.45 -38.87
C ALA A 169 5.01 -36.47 -38.05
N ASP A 170 4.11 -36.98 -37.22
CA ASP A 170 3.27 -36.14 -36.33
C ASP A 170 4.10 -35.40 -35.29
N ILE A 171 5.14 -36.05 -34.75
CA ILE A 171 6.10 -35.44 -33.82
C ILE A 171 6.84 -34.29 -34.49
N ASN A 172 7.31 -34.49 -35.73
CA ASN A 172 8.02 -33.45 -36.50
C ASN A 172 7.09 -32.29 -36.89
N ARG A 173 5.83 -32.56 -37.28
CA ARG A 173 4.82 -31.53 -37.59
C ARG A 173 4.50 -30.68 -36.35
N LYS A 174 4.39 -31.32 -35.17
CA LYS A 174 4.20 -30.64 -33.89
C LYS A 174 5.41 -29.82 -33.47
N ALA A 175 6.63 -30.31 -33.71
CA ALA A 175 7.86 -29.57 -33.45
C ALA A 175 7.94 -28.28 -34.30
N ARG A 176 7.70 -28.37 -35.61
CA ARG A 176 7.66 -27.20 -36.52
C ARG A 176 6.61 -26.17 -36.10
N ARG A 177 5.39 -26.63 -35.77
CA ARG A 177 4.32 -25.72 -35.28
C ARG A 177 4.71 -25.04 -33.97
N LYS A 178 5.39 -25.76 -33.06
CA LYS A 178 5.88 -25.19 -31.80
C LYS A 178 6.97 -24.15 -32.02
N GLU A 179 7.85 -24.34 -33.01
CA GLU A 179 8.89 -23.37 -33.36
C GLU A 179 8.32 -22.09 -33.98
N VAL A 180 7.34 -22.20 -34.88
CA VAL A 180 6.63 -21.05 -35.46
C VAL A 180 5.95 -20.23 -34.35
N LEU A 181 5.21 -20.90 -33.45
CA LEU A 181 4.56 -20.22 -32.32
C LEU A 181 5.56 -19.52 -31.40
N LYS A 182 6.75 -20.10 -31.19
CA LYS A 182 7.81 -19.44 -30.41
C LYS A 182 8.36 -18.22 -31.13
N ALA A 183 8.64 -18.32 -32.42
CA ALA A 183 9.15 -17.21 -33.24
C ALA A 183 8.14 -16.05 -33.30
N ASP A 184 6.85 -16.34 -33.45
CA ASP A 184 5.80 -15.32 -33.44
C ASP A 184 5.64 -14.68 -32.05
N ALA A 185 5.73 -15.48 -30.97
CA ALA A 185 5.75 -14.95 -29.61
C ALA A 185 6.96 -14.02 -29.36
N GLU A 186 8.13 -14.36 -29.90
CA GLU A 186 9.33 -13.53 -29.83
C GLU A 186 9.18 -12.23 -30.64
N ARG A 187 8.60 -12.30 -31.85
CA ARG A 187 8.27 -11.11 -32.65
C ARG A 187 7.32 -10.17 -31.92
N ILE A 188 6.26 -10.70 -31.33
CA ILE A 188 5.30 -9.92 -30.53
C ILE A 188 6.01 -9.29 -29.32
N ARG A 189 6.90 -10.02 -28.64
CA ARG A 189 7.71 -9.48 -27.53
C ARG A 189 8.63 -8.35 -27.97
N ILE A 190 9.35 -8.51 -29.07
CA ILE A 190 10.26 -7.47 -29.60
C ILE A 190 9.45 -6.23 -30.00
N GLN A 191 8.30 -6.41 -30.65
CA GLN A 191 7.42 -5.29 -30.97
C GLN A 191 6.90 -4.58 -29.70
N LYS A 192 6.54 -5.33 -28.65
CA LYS A 192 6.15 -4.74 -27.36
C LYS A 192 7.28 -3.91 -26.74
N LEU A 193 8.50 -4.46 -26.70
CA LEU A 193 9.69 -3.75 -26.24
C LEU A 193 9.95 -2.46 -27.03
N LYS A 194 9.80 -2.48 -28.36
CA LYS A 194 9.93 -1.28 -29.20
C LYS A 194 8.88 -0.22 -28.85
N ARG A 195 7.62 -0.62 -28.64
CA ARG A 195 6.55 0.30 -28.20
C ARG A 195 6.85 0.88 -26.82
N ASP A 196 7.36 0.07 -25.90
CA ASP A 196 7.69 0.52 -24.54
C ASP A 196 8.87 1.51 -24.56
N ILE A 197 9.89 1.27 -25.41
CA ILE A 197 11.01 2.21 -25.61
C ILE A 197 10.53 3.55 -26.17
N GLN A 198 9.61 3.51 -27.14
CA GLN A 198 9.04 4.73 -27.74
C GLN A 198 8.23 5.56 -26.73
N LYS A 199 7.68 4.93 -25.69
CA LYS A 199 6.94 5.61 -24.60
C LYS A 199 7.84 6.18 -23.51
N LEU A 200 9.13 5.87 -23.49
CA LEU A 200 10.04 6.38 -22.45
C LEU A 200 10.01 7.91 -22.28
N PRO A 201 9.96 8.74 -23.35
CA PRO A 201 9.89 10.19 -23.21
C PRO A 201 8.64 10.64 -22.45
N GLU A 202 7.47 10.09 -22.78
CA GLU A 202 6.19 10.36 -22.10
C GLU A 202 6.26 9.94 -20.62
N ILE A 203 6.91 8.80 -20.32
CA ILE A 203 7.14 8.37 -18.94
C ILE A 203 8.07 9.36 -18.22
N THR A 204 9.12 9.86 -18.88
CA THR A 204 10.02 10.84 -18.24
C THR A 204 9.33 12.18 -17.99
N GLU A 205 8.44 12.62 -18.87
CA GLU A 205 7.66 13.84 -18.69
C GLU A 205 6.66 13.69 -17.55
N SER A 206 5.93 12.56 -17.50
CA SER A 206 5.00 12.29 -16.39
C SER A 206 5.70 12.19 -15.03
N ILE A 207 6.91 11.60 -14.96
CA ILE A 207 7.72 11.60 -13.73
C ILE A 207 8.10 13.03 -13.32
N LYS A 208 8.53 13.88 -14.27
CA LYS A 208 8.88 15.28 -13.97
C LYS A 208 7.68 16.07 -13.46
N GLU A 209 6.52 15.90 -14.08
CA GLU A 209 5.27 16.54 -13.64
C GLU A 209 4.86 16.07 -12.24
N GLU A 210 4.95 14.77 -11.96
CA GLU A 210 4.66 14.23 -10.63
C GLU A 210 5.64 14.78 -9.59
N ASP A 211 6.94 14.83 -9.88
CA ASP A 211 7.95 15.39 -8.98
C ASP A 211 7.68 16.88 -8.70
N GLN A 212 7.35 17.68 -9.71
CA GLN A 212 6.95 19.09 -9.56
C GLN A 212 5.68 19.22 -8.70
N GLU A 213 4.70 18.34 -8.89
CA GLU A 213 3.49 18.32 -8.06
C GLU A 213 3.83 17.96 -6.61
N GLN A 214 4.69 16.97 -6.37
CA GLN A 214 5.13 16.59 -5.04
C GLN A 214 5.91 17.73 -4.37
N GLU A 215 6.76 18.44 -5.10
CA GLU A 215 7.49 19.61 -4.60
C GLU A 215 6.56 20.75 -4.24
N SER A 216 5.62 21.11 -5.11
CA SER A 216 4.62 22.15 -4.82
C SER A 216 3.76 21.77 -3.60
N ARG A 217 3.37 20.50 -3.47
CA ARG A 217 2.68 19.96 -2.28
C ARG A 217 3.55 20.09 -1.02
N ARG A 218 4.85 19.80 -1.10
CA ARG A 218 5.81 19.96 0.01
C ARG A 218 5.98 21.43 0.39
N ILE A 219 6.16 22.32 -0.58
CA ILE A 219 6.28 23.78 -0.37
C ILE A 219 5.02 24.31 0.28
N ARG A 220 3.83 23.99 -0.25
CA ARG A 220 2.54 24.37 0.33
C ARG A 220 2.40 23.92 1.78
N ARG A 221 2.85 22.70 2.12
CA ARG A 221 2.87 22.19 3.50
C ARG A 221 3.86 22.95 4.39
N LYS A 222 5.05 23.30 3.88
CA LYS A 222 6.06 24.10 4.60
C LYS A 222 5.52 25.50 4.90
N VAL A 223 5.04 26.21 3.88
CA VAL A 223 4.45 27.55 4.00
C VAL A 223 3.29 27.54 4.99
N SER A 224 2.33 26.62 4.84
CA SER A 224 1.20 26.53 5.80
C SER A 224 1.66 26.22 7.23
N ARG A 225 2.75 25.47 7.41
CA ARG A 225 3.32 25.19 8.73
C ARG A 225 4.01 26.42 9.31
N GLU A 226 4.71 27.19 8.49
CA GLU A 226 5.38 28.43 8.86
C GLU A 226 4.37 29.52 9.21
N GLU A 227 3.32 29.71 8.39
CA GLU A 227 2.19 30.60 8.69
C GLU A 227 1.55 30.26 10.05
N LYS A 228 1.29 28.97 10.30
CA LYS A 228 0.75 28.50 11.59
C LYS A 228 1.71 28.73 12.75
N ARG A 229 3.02 28.59 12.53
CA ARG A 229 4.06 28.83 13.54
C ARG A 229 4.23 30.32 13.83
N ALA A 230 4.01 31.19 12.85
CA ALA A 230 4.06 32.65 13.01
C ALA A 230 2.81 33.19 13.72
N LEU A 231 1.62 32.66 13.41
CA LEU A 231 0.36 33.08 14.04
C LEU A 231 0.21 32.62 15.50
N GLY A 232 0.70 31.41 15.81
CA GLY A 232 0.51 30.76 17.09
C GLY A 232 1.75 30.81 17.99
N PRO A 233 1.58 30.69 19.31
CA PRO A 233 2.71 30.51 20.21
C PRO A 233 3.44 29.19 19.94
N ALA A 234 4.74 29.16 20.25
CA ALA A 234 5.56 27.95 20.11
C ALA A 234 4.98 26.80 20.95
N ARG A 235 5.05 25.58 20.41
CA ARG A 235 4.53 24.39 21.08
C ARG A 235 5.57 23.85 22.06
N LEU A 236 5.38 24.10 23.36
CA LEU A 236 6.25 23.56 24.41
C LEU A 236 6.01 22.06 24.71
N GLY A 237 4.76 21.58 24.57
CA GLY A 237 4.38 20.23 25.01
C GLY A 237 3.56 19.41 24.01
N ARG A 238 2.91 18.35 24.49
CA ARG A 238 2.03 17.48 23.67
C ARG A 238 0.82 18.22 23.11
N HIS A 239 0.23 19.12 23.89
CA HIS A 239 -1.00 19.81 23.54
C HIS A 239 -0.72 21.16 22.87
N LYS A 240 -1.57 21.53 21.92
CA LYS A 240 -1.52 22.83 21.23
C LYS A 240 -2.21 23.89 22.09
N PHE A 241 -1.69 25.12 22.06
CA PHE A 241 -2.39 26.26 22.64
C PHE A 241 -3.73 26.44 21.93
N LYS A 242 -4.79 26.62 22.72
CA LYS A 242 -6.13 26.99 22.23
C LYS A 242 -6.51 28.31 22.89
N PRO A 243 -6.73 29.38 22.10
CA PRO A 243 -7.19 30.64 22.65
C PRO A 243 -8.58 30.45 23.25
N GLU A 244 -8.86 31.18 24.34
CA GLU A 244 -10.21 31.27 24.87
C GLU A 244 -11.09 32.04 23.85
N PRO A 245 -12.35 31.65 23.64
CA PRO A 245 -13.26 32.44 22.81
C PRO A 245 -13.33 33.88 23.31
N LYS A 246 -13.27 34.84 22.37
CA LYS A 246 -13.40 36.26 22.71
C LYS A 246 -14.76 36.49 23.33
N GLN A 247 -14.76 37.06 24.53
CA GLN A 247 -15.98 37.39 25.22
C GLN A 247 -16.56 38.68 24.64
N VAL A 248 -17.67 38.54 23.94
CA VAL A 248 -18.44 39.65 23.38
C VAL A 248 -19.89 39.48 23.79
N LEU A 249 -20.53 40.61 24.13
CA LEU A 249 -21.97 40.65 24.33
C LEU A 249 -22.67 40.55 22.98
N LEU A 250 -23.79 39.85 22.94
CA LEU A 250 -24.69 39.85 21.78
C LEU A 250 -25.41 41.20 21.68
N SER A 251 -25.81 41.60 20.47
CA SER A 251 -26.51 42.87 20.24
C SER A 251 -27.78 43.02 21.08
N SER A 252 -28.49 41.92 21.35
CA SER A 252 -29.68 41.88 22.23
C SER A 252 -29.36 42.06 23.72
N GLU A 253 -28.15 41.72 24.14
CA GLU A 253 -27.69 41.78 25.54
C GLU A 253 -26.99 43.11 25.86
N VAL A 254 -26.57 43.87 24.85
CA VAL A 254 -26.00 45.21 25.00
C VAL A 254 -27.11 46.18 25.36
N SER A 255 -27.40 46.29 26.66
CA SER A 255 -28.19 47.40 27.16
C SER A 255 -27.28 48.63 27.26
N GLY A 256 -27.59 49.73 26.58
CA GLY A 256 -26.76 50.95 26.53
C GLY A 256 -26.49 51.67 27.86
N SER A 257 -26.74 51.01 29.00
CA SER A 257 -26.43 51.45 30.35
C SER A 257 -25.39 50.53 30.99
N LEU A 258 -24.27 51.10 31.43
CA LEU A 258 -23.19 50.37 32.10
C LEU A 258 -23.63 49.72 33.42
N ARG A 259 -24.65 50.28 34.10
CA ARG A 259 -25.19 49.75 35.37
C ARG A 259 -25.94 48.43 35.19
N LYS A 260 -26.42 48.16 33.99
CA LYS A 260 -27.15 46.93 33.63
C LYS A 260 -26.21 45.85 33.06
N LEU A 261 -24.93 46.16 32.87
CA LEU A 261 -23.96 45.22 32.31
C LEU A 261 -23.58 44.16 33.34
N LYS A 262 -23.74 42.88 32.98
CA LYS A 262 -23.41 41.76 33.86
C LYS A 262 -21.89 41.60 33.97
N ALA A 263 -21.36 41.56 35.19
CA ALA A 263 -19.96 41.24 35.42
C ALA A 263 -19.69 39.77 35.07
N TYR A 264 -18.58 39.50 34.36
CA TYR A 264 -18.23 38.14 33.93
C TYR A 264 -17.06 37.55 34.72
N PRO A 265 -17.24 36.40 35.39
CA PRO A 265 -16.21 35.77 36.22
C PRO A 265 -15.32 34.82 35.39
N VAL A 266 -14.47 35.36 34.51
CA VAL A 266 -13.56 34.51 33.69
C VAL A 266 -12.11 35.04 33.62
N LEU A 267 -11.79 36.11 34.37
CA LEU A 267 -10.46 36.75 34.40
C LEU A 267 -9.31 35.76 34.66
N ILE A 268 -9.51 34.77 35.53
CA ILE A 268 -8.50 33.77 35.86
C ILE A 268 -8.17 32.90 34.65
N ARG A 269 -9.18 32.50 33.86
CA ARG A 269 -8.96 31.67 32.66
C ARG A 269 -8.22 32.47 31.60
N ASP A 270 -8.56 33.74 31.41
CA ASP A 270 -7.87 34.61 30.45
C ASP A 270 -6.40 34.83 30.84
N ARG A 271 -6.12 35.09 32.13
CA ARG A 271 -4.73 35.16 32.64
C ARG A 271 -3.96 33.86 32.45
N PHE A 272 -4.59 32.71 32.73
CA PHE A 272 -3.99 31.39 32.51
C PHE A 272 -3.66 31.15 31.03
N LYS A 273 -4.57 31.53 30.12
CA LYS A 273 -4.36 31.44 28.66
C LYS A 273 -3.29 32.41 28.16
N SER A 274 -3.19 33.60 28.75
CA SER A 274 -2.11 34.54 28.47
C SER A 274 -0.73 33.97 28.87
N LEU A 275 -0.62 33.29 30.01
CA LEU A 275 0.61 32.59 30.40
C LEU A 275 0.97 31.46 29.44
N GLN A 276 -0.02 30.71 28.95
CA GLN A 276 0.18 29.69 27.92
C GLN A 276 0.63 30.28 26.58
N ARG A 277 0.04 31.42 26.18
CA ARG A 277 0.42 32.13 24.95
C ARG A 277 1.84 32.68 25.00
N ARG A 278 2.29 33.14 26.18
CA ARG A 278 3.67 33.60 26.40
C ARG A 278 4.69 32.47 26.51
N GLY A 279 4.24 31.22 26.57
CA GLY A 279 5.12 30.06 26.74
C GLY A 279 5.66 29.87 28.16
N VAL A 280 5.15 30.61 29.14
CA VAL A 280 5.51 30.44 30.56
C VAL A 280 4.91 29.14 31.12
N LEU A 281 3.70 28.80 30.67
CA LEU A 281 3.02 27.56 31.02
C LEU A 281 2.74 26.72 29.77
N GLU A 282 2.97 25.42 29.83
CA GLU A 282 2.58 24.55 28.73
C GLU A 282 1.06 24.27 28.72
N PRO A 283 0.42 24.14 27.54
CA PRO A 283 -0.94 23.64 27.44
C PRO A 283 -1.05 22.21 27.98
N ARG A 284 -1.96 21.97 28.93
CA ARG A 284 -2.27 20.66 29.52
C ARG A 284 -3.77 20.39 29.50
N VAL A 285 -4.15 19.11 29.50
CA VAL A 285 -5.54 18.66 29.63
C VAL A 285 -5.69 17.96 30.98
N PRO A 286 -6.76 18.22 31.75
CA PRO A 286 -7.02 17.52 33.00
C PRO A 286 -7.03 16.01 32.77
N VAL A 287 -6.27 15.27 33.57
CA VAL A 287 -6.23 13.81 33.51
C VAL A 287 -7.31 13.27 34.43
N ALA A 288 -8.32 12.61 33.84
CA ALA A 288 -9.33 11.90 34.62
C ALA A 288 -8.69 10.72 35.35
N ARG A 289 -9.08 10.53 36.62
CA ARG A 289 -8.71 9.34 37.37
C ARG A 289 -9.36 8.13 36.72
N LYS A 290 -8.56 7.13 36.35
CA LYS A 290 -9.08 5.83 35.90
C LYS A 290 -9.41 4.99 37.12
N GLU A 291 -10.63 4.48 37.18
CA GLU A 291 -10.98 3.47 38.17
C GLU A 291 -10.09 2.24 37.97
N LYS A 292 -9.53 1.71 39.07
CA LYS A 292 -8.82 0.45 39.02
C LYS A 292 -9.82 -0.64 38.62
N LYS A 293 -9.43 -1.56 37.75
CA LYS A 293 -10.27 -2.72 37.41
C LYS A 293 -10.64 -3.42 38.72
N LYS A 294 -11.94 -3.65 38.95
CA LYS A 294 -12.39 -4.51 40.03
C LYS A 294 -11.87 -5.91 39.73
N TRP A 295 -11.15 -6.50 40.69
CA TRP A 295 -10.81 -7.91 40.61
C TRP A 295 -12.11 -8.69 40.58
N VAL A 296 -12.31 -9.52 39.56
CA VAL A 296 -13.43 -10.46 39.54
C VAL A 296 -13.03 -11.54 40.54
N GLU A 297 -13.73 -11.58 41.67
CA GLU A 297 -13.62 -12.69 42.60
C GLU A 297 -14.18 -13.94 41.91
N ILE A 298 -13.27 -14.76 41.38
CA ILE A 298 -13.64 -16.06 40.84
C ILE A 298 -13.97 -16.92 42.05
N LYS A 299 -15.26 -17.06 42.37
CA LYS A 299 -15.73 -18.06 43.33
C LYS A 299 -15.27 -19.43 42.84
N GLN A 300 -14.32 -20.04 43.55
CA GLN A 300 -13.86 -21.40 43.25
C GLN A 300 -15.07 -22.35 43.28
N GLY A 301 -15.27 -23.14 42.22
CA GLY A 301 -16.37 -24.11 42.10
C GLY A 301 -17.16 -23.96 40.80
N THR A 302 -17.60 -22.74 40.44
CA THR A 302 -18.60 -22.56 39.36
C THR A 302 -18.11 -22.87 37.94
N ARG A 303 -16.80 -23.11 37.76
CA ARG A 303 -16.22 -23.49 36.47
C ARG A 303 -16.00 -25.00 36.46
N GLY A 304 -16.99 -25.70 35.93
CA GLY A 304 -16.95 -27.15 35.76
C GLY A 304 -18.05 -27.89 36.52
N ASP A 305 -18.81 -27.25 37.41
CA ASP A 305 -19.94 -27.91 38.09
C ASP A 305 -20.99 -28.42 37.09
N LYS A 306 -21.35 -27.62 36.09
CA LYS A 306 -22.22 -28.05 35.00
C LYS A 306 -21.61 -29.17 34.15
N GLU A 307 -20.29 -29.13 33.92
CA GLU A 307 -19.59 -30.18 33.15
C GLU A 307 -19.54 -31.50 33.91
N ARG A 308 -19.38 -31.44 35.24
CA ARG A 308 -19.41 -32.58 36.15
C ARG A 308 -20.82 -33.17 36.24
N GLU A 309 -21.85 -32.35 36.40
CA GLU A 309 -23.25 -32.78 36.38
C GLU A 309 -23.59 -33.51 35.07
N MET A 310 -23.20 -32.93 33.92
CA MET A 310 -23.40 -33.56 32.62
C MET A 310 -22.62 -34.88 32.50
N HIS A 311 -21.38 -34.94 32.99
CA HIS A 311 -20.59 -36.17 32.98
C HIS A 311 -21.25 -37.27 33.85
N TYR A 312 -21.68 -36.94 35.06
CA TYR A 312 -22.39 -37.89 35.93
C TYR A 312 -23.72 -38.35 35.33
N ALA A 313 -24.48 -37.45 34.69
CA ALA A 313 -25.70 -37.82 33.97
C ALA A 313 -25.42 -38.81 32.82
N THR A 314 -24.36 -38.57 32.03
CA THR A 314 -23.99 -39.50 30.94
C THR A 314 -23.51 -40.86 31.44
N LEU A 315 -22.86 -40.92 32.61
CA LEU A 315 -22.47 -42.18 33.23
C LEU A 315 -23.70 -42.94 33.74
N ALA A 316 -24.62 -42.25 34.42
CA ALA A 316 -25.87 -42.83 34.87
C ALA A 316 -26.71 -43.39 33.70
N GLU A 317 -26.76 -42.68 32.58
CA GLU A 317 -27.44 -43.15 31.36
C GLU A 317 -26.77 -44.42 30.78
N LYS A 318 -25.44 -44.47 30.77
CA LYS A 318 -24.68 -45.65 30.32
C LYS A 318 -24.89 -46.85 31.25
N GLU A 319 -24.92 -46.64 32.56
CA GLU A 319 -25.19 -47.68 33.54
C GLU A 319 -26.62 -48.21 33.44
N ALA A 320 -27.61 -47.32 33.28
CA ALA A 320 -29.01 -47.70 33.06
C ALA A 320 -29.17 -48.54 31.78
N ARG A 321 -28.52 -48.14 30.67
CA ARG A 321 -28.48 -48.93 29.43
C ARG A 321 -27.80 -50.29 29.62
N LYS A 322 -26.72 -50.37 30.41
CA LYS A 322 -26.02 -51.62 30.72
C LYS A 322 -26.87 -52.56 31.57
N GLN A 323 -27.72 -52.03 32.43
CA GLN A 323 -28.67 -52.79 33.26
C GLN A 323 -29.96 -53.17 32.51
N GLY A 324 -30.09 -52.83 31.22
CA GLY A 324 -31.24 -53.21 30.40
C GLY A 324 -32.52 -52.42 30.69
N LEU A 325 -32.43 -51.34 31.47
CA LEU A 325 -33.54 -50.41 31.66
C LEU A 325 -33.65 -49.52 30.41
N ALA A 326 -34.79 -49.57 29.74
CA ALA A 326 -35.07 -48.71 28.58
C ALA A 326 -35.09 -47.23 29.03
N VAL A 327 -34.06 -46.48 28.65
CA VAL A 327 -34.03 -45.03 28.80
C VAL A 327 -34.87 -44.44 27.66
N LEU A 328 -36.06 -43.92 27.97
CA LEU A 328 -36.85 -43.15 27.01
C LEU A 328 -36.16 -41.80 26.74
N PRO A 329 -35.94 -41.42 25.47
CA PRO A 329 -35.40 -40.11 25.16
C PRO A 329 -36.44 -39.02 25.47
N LEU A 330 -36.00 -37.91 26.08
CA LEU A 330 -36.77 -36.68 26.19
C LEU A 330 -36.84 -35.93 24.85
#